data_AF-A0A7V2SX97-F1
#
_entry.id   AF-A0A7V2SX97-F1
#
_cell.length_a   1.000
_cell.length_b   1.000
_cell.length_c   1.000
_cell.angle_alpha   90.00
_cell.angle_beta   90.00
_cell.angle_gamma   90.00
#
_symmetry.space_group_name_H-M   'P 1'
#
loop_
_entity.id
_entity.type
_entity.pdbx_description
1 polymer ?
#
loop_
_entity_poly.entity_id
_entity_poly.type
_entity_poly.pdbx_seq_one_letter_code
_entity_poly.pdbx_strand_id
1 'polypeptide(L)'
;KVKYASLNPLNQKNLADARERELIHSLSSEGAGQRLQGFFTENGHKFYFWAQGLVVKKECLRCHGDPVNAPKDQVEVYGSSHGYGWKVGDMAGAFFVYLPMDEIFRDATMLGLQVFGVGAVMLLLLIVSIGVFLNSAVVRPILKLSAQAERISMGEALDEKVAYERDDEIGMLAKAINRLRISIVKMQKMLQG
;
A
#
# COMPACT_ATOMS: atom_id res chain seq x y z
N LYS A 1 -3.42 19.94 -11.38
CA LYS A 1 -3.64 21.27 -12.02
C LYS A 1 -2.87 22.32 -11.23
N VAL A 2 -2.16 23.23 -11.90
CA VAL A 2 -1.50 24.39 -11.27
C VAL A 2 -2.13 25.66 -11.83
N LYS A 3 -2.48 26.62 -10.98
CA LYS A 3 -3.07 27.90 -11.38
C LYS A 3 -2.61 29.02 -10.45
N TYR A 4 -2.27 30.17 -11.00
CA TYR A 4 -2.25 31.42 -10.24
C TYR A 4 -3.63 32.04 -10.30
N ALA A 5 -4.28 32.20 -9.15
CA ALA A 5 -5.58 32.84 -9.04
C ALA A 5 -5.45 34.17 -8.30
N SER A 6 -6.02 35.22 -8.87
CA SER A 6 -5.94 36.59 -8.36
C SER A 6 -7.32 37.20 -8.22
N LEU A 7 -7.47 38.08 -7.22
CA LEU A 7 -8.68 38.87 -7.01
C LEU A 7 -8.87 39.93 -8.10
N ASN A 8 -7.77 40.39 -8.71
CA ASN A 8 -7.76 41.42 -9.74
C ASN A 8 -6.59 41.16 -10.72
N PRO A 9 -6.72 40.19 -11.64
CA PRO A 9 -5.66 39.83 -12.58
C PRO A 9 -5.62 40.74 -13.82
N LEU A 10 -4.46 40.80 -14.50
CA LEU A 10 -4.39 41.25 -15.90
C LEU A 10 -5.03 40.23 -16.84
N ASN A 11 -4.70 38.95 -16.70
CA ASN A 11 -5.29 37.90 -17.51
C ASN A 11 -6.55 37.33 -16.83
N GLN A 12 -7.72 37.52 -17.42
CA GLN A 12 -9.00 37.06 -16.86
C GLN A 12 -9.08 35.55 -16.63
N LYS A 13 -8.24 34.74 -17.31
CA LYS A 13 -8.12 33.29 -17.00
C LYS A 13 -7.61 33.01 -15.59
N ASN A 14 -6.92 33.98 -14.98
CA ASN A 14 -6.42 33.92 -13.62
C ASN A 14 -7.41 34.51 -12.60
N LEU A 15 -8.61 34.91 -13.02
CA LEU A 15 -9.60 35.42 -12.06
C LEU A 15 -9.95 34.29 -11.08
N ALA A 16 -9.94 34.64 -9.80
CA ALA A 16 -10.25 33.71 -8.74
C ALA A 16 -11.74 33.32 -8.77
N ASP A 17 -12.01 32.02 -8.74
CA ASP A 17 -13.35 31.48 -8.50
C ASP A 17 -13.80 31.74 -7.05
N ALA A 18 -15.03 31.37 -6.71
CA ALA A 18 -15.59 31.64 -5.39
C ALA A 18 -14.76 31.04 -4.23
N ARG A 19 -14.24 29.81 -4.41
CA ARG A 19 -13.45 29.10 -3.40
C ARG A 19 -12.02 29.62 -3.36
N GLU A 20 -11.41 29.88 -4.51
CA GLU A 20 -10.09 30.50 -4.59
C GLU A 20 -10.09 31.86 -3.88
N ARG A 21 -11.14 32.67 -4.05
CA ARG A 21 -11.31 33.93 -3.31
C ARG A 21 -11.37 33.72 -1.81
N GLU A 22 -12.20 32.79 -1.35
CA GLU A 22 -12.31 32.46 0.08
C GLU A 22 -10.93 32.08 0.67
N LEU A 23 -10.21 31.18 0.00
CA LEU A 23 -8.87 30.74 0.43
C LEU A 23 -7.84 31.88 0.38
N ILE A 24 -7.91 32.77 -0.61
CA ILE A 24 -7.06 33.97 -0.68
C ILE A 24 -7.35 34.92 0.49
N HIS A 25 -8.62 35.09 0.88
CA HIS A 25 -8.99 35.89 2.04
C HIS A 25 -8.49 35.27 3.35
N SER A 26 -8.59 33.94 3.51
CA SER A 26 -8.01 33.23 4.64
C SER A 26 -6.50 33.45 4.74
N LEU A 27 -5.77 33.30 3.64
CA LEU A 27 -4.31 33.56 3.57
C LEU A 27 -3.95 34.99 4.00
N SER A 28 -4.77 35.97 3.61
CA SER A 28 -4.55 37.37 3.98
C SER A 28 -4.70 37.62 5.50
N SER A 29 -5.52 36.83 6.19
CA SER A 29 -5.74 36.98 7.64
C SER A 29 -4.62 36.38 8.48
N GLU A 30 -3.90 35.40 7.94
CA GLU A 30 -2.85 34.67 8.66
C GLU A 30 -1.46 35.32 8.47
N GLY A 31 -1.27 36.17 7.46
CA GLY A 31 -0.06 36.99 7.27
C GLY A 31 0.86 36.52 6.13
N ALA A 32 1.88 37.34 5.84
CA ALA A 32 2.74 37.15 4.68
C ALA A 32 3.58 35.86 4.74
N GLY A 33 3.44 34.99 3.73
CA GLY A 33 4.24 33.76 3.58
C GLY A 33 3.56 32.48 4.08
N GLN A 34 2.32 32.57 4.56
CA GLN A 34 1.52 31.43 4.98
C GLN A 34 1.11 30.56 3.78
N ARG A 35 0.94 29.26 4.05
CA ARG A 35 0.51 28.25 3.09
C ARG A 35 -0.74 27.58 3.63
N LEU A 36 -1.75 27.41 2.78
CA LEU A 36 -2.91 26.62 3.11
C LEU A 36 -2.86 25.30 2.35
N GLN A 37 -3.35 24.26 3.00
CA GLN A 37 -3.53 22.98 2.37
C GLN A 37 -4.73 22.27 2.95
N GLY A 38 -5.32 21.37 2.18
CA GLY A 38 -6.48 20.63 2.64
C GLY A 38 -7.09 19.79 1.55
N PHE A 39 -8.32 19.35 1.83
CA PHE A 39 -9.09 18.55 0.90
C PHE A 39 -10.42 19.23 0.61
N PHE A 40 -10.91 19.07 -0.61
CA PHE A 40 -12.28 19.41 -0.96
C PHE A 40 -12.84 18.38 -1.92
N THR A 41 -14.16 18.42 -2.09
CA THR A 41 -14.86 17.61 -3.07
C THR A 41 -15.48 18.53 -4.11
N GLU A 42 -15.29 18.21 -5.39
CA GLU A 42 -15.87 18.93 -6.51
C GLU A 42 -16.43 17.92 -7.51
N ASN A 43 -17.71 18.06 -7.87
CA ASN A 43 -18.41 17.13 -8.77
C ASN A 43 -18.30 15.65 -8.34
N GLY A 44 -18.29 15.38 -7.03
CA GLY A 44 -18.15 14.03 -6.49
C GLY A 44 -16.72 13.49 -6.42
N HIS A 45 -15.74 14.22 -6.96
CA HIS A 45 -14.33 13.85 -6.97
C HIS A 45 -13.58 14.52 -5.83
N LYS A 46 -12.72 13.77 -5.11
CA LYS A 46 -11.93 14.32 -4.01
C LYS A 46 -10.63 14.89 -4.54
N PHE A 47 -10.31 16.11 -4.11
CA PHE A 47 -9.07 16.78 -4.44
C PHE A 47 -8.30 17.13 -3.18
N TYR A 48 -6.98 17.02 -3.24
CA TYR A 48 -6.09 17.72 -2.33
C TYR A 48 -5.67 19.03 -2.97
N PHE A 49 -5.58 20.08 -2.16
CA PHE A 49 -5.03 21.35 -2.60
C PHE A 49 -3.91 21.82 -1.70
N TRP A 50 -3.01 22.57 -2.31
CA TRP A 50 -2.01 23.37 -1.66
C TRP A 50 -2.04 24.78 -2.27
N ALA A 51 -1.95 25.80 -1.43
CA ALA A 51 -2.05 27.19 -1.81
C ALA A 51 -0.98 28.03 -1.12
N GLN A 52 -0.34 28.92 -1.87
CA GLN A 52 0.60 29.90 -1.33
C GLN A 52 0.24 31.31 -1.79
N GLY A 53 0.01 32.22 -0.84
CA GLY A 53 -0.34 33.61 -1.12
C GLY A 53 0.80 34.42 -1.74
N LEU A 54 0.45 35.38 -2.60
CA LEU A 54 1.36 36.37 -3.18
C LEU A 54 1.10 37.75 -2.59
N VAL A 55 1.92 38.15 -1.62
CA VAL A 55 1.85 39.48 -1.02
C VAL A 55 2.50 40.50 -1.95
N VAL A 56 1.81 41.60 -2.20
CA VAL A 56 2.30 42.69 -3.05
C VAL A 56 3.47 43.40 -2.37
N LYS A 57 4.59 43.45 -3.07
CA LYS A 57 5.80 44.19 -2.69
C LYS A 57 5.94 45.45 -3.55
N LYS A 58 6.87 46.33 -3.19
CA LYS A 58 7.10 47.60 -3.89
C LYS A 58 7.42 47.40 -5.37
N GLU A 59 8.16 46.35 -5.70
CA GLU A 59 8.57 46.02 -7.07
C GLU A 59 7.38 45.65 -7.95
N CYS A 60 6.32 45.08 -7.36
CA CYS A 60 5.10 44.72 -8.08
C CYS A 60 4.38 45.95 -8.65
N LEU A 61 4.48 47.10 -7.96
CA LEU A 61 3.79 48.33 -8.33
C LEU A 61 4.33 48.98 -9.60
N ARG A 62 5.52 48.58 -10.05
CA ARG A 62 6.07 49.00 -11.35
C ARG A 62 5.13 48.65 -12.51
N CYS A 63 4.41 47.54 -12.41
CA CYS A 63 3.52 47.06 -13.47
C CYS A 63 2.05 46.99 -13.04
N HIS A 64 1.78 46.85 -11.74
CA HIS A 64 0.42 46.67 -11.19
C HIS A 64 -0.05 47.84 -10.31
N GLY A 65 0.72 48.94 -10.26
CA GLY A 65 0.35 50.17 -9.58
C GLY A 65 -0.64 50.98 -10.41
N ASP A 66 -0.31 52.23 -10.72
CA ASP A 66 -1.13 53.07 -11.61
C ASP A 66 -0.95 52.64 -13.08
N PRO A 67 -2.03 52.34 -13.84
CA PRO A 67 -1.95 51.93 -15.23
C PRO A 67 -1.25 52.96 -16.14
N VAL A 68 -1.26 54.26 -15.78
CA VAL A 68 -0.55 55.31 -16.55
C VAL A 68 0.97 55.12 -16.52
N ASN A 69 1.49 54.52 -15.44
CA ASN A 69 2.91 54.27 -15.22
C ASN A 69 3.34 52.84 -15.59
N ALA A 70 2.39 51.98 -15.96
CA ALA A 70 2.66 50.61 -16.34
C ALA A 70 3.33 50.51 -17.73
N PRO A 71 4.02 49.39 -18.03
CA PRO A 71 4.57 49.14 -19.36
C PRO A 71 3.50 49.26 -20.46
N LYS A 72 3.82 50.02 -21.52
CA LYS A 72 2.85 50.35 -22.58
C LYS A 72 2.33 49.11 -23.31
N ASP A 73 3.22 48.15 -23.55
CA ASP A 73 2.91 46.84 -24.15
C ASP A 73 1.90 46.05 -23.31
N GLN A 74 2.03 46.08 -21.98
CA GLN A 74 1.08 45.44 -21.08
C GLN A 74 -0.31 46.08 -21.17
N VAL A 75 -0.38 47.42 -21.17
CA VAL A 75 -1.65 48.16 -21.27
C VAL A 75 -2.30 47.97 -22.64
N GLU A 76 -1.51 47.88 -23.71
CA GLU A 76 -2.02 47.62 -25.06
C GLU A 76 -2.65 46.22 -25.17
N VAL A 77 -2.02 45.21 -24.56
CA VAL A 77 -2.51 43.82 -24.61
C VAL A 77 -3.68 43.57 -23.67
N TYR A 78 -3.62 44.09 -22.44
CA TYR A 78 -4.58 43.75 -21.37
C TYR A 78 -5.56 44.88 -21.02
N GLY A 79 -5.40 46.06 -21.61
CA GLY A 79 -6.13 47.26 -21.22
C GLY A 79 -5.67 47.84 -19.88
N SER A 80 -6.46 48.75 -19.34
CA SER A 80 -6.18 49.51 -18.11
C SER A 80 -7.26 49.36 -17.02
N SER A 81 -8.31 48.58 -17.25
CA SER A 81 -9.48 48.49 -16.36
C SER A 81 -9.32 47.51 -15.19
N HIS A 82 -8.40 46.55 -15.28
CA HIS A 82 -8.14 45.53 -14.26
C HIS A 82 -6.66 45.13 -14.24
N GLY A 83 -6.22 44.47 -13.18
CA GLY A 83 -4.82 44.08 -13.00
C GLY A 83 -3.91 45.20 -12.51
N TYR A 84 -4.48 46.32 -12.07
CA TYR A 84 -3.79 47.50 -11.56
C TYR A 84 -4.38 47.97 -10.23
N GLY A 85 -3.81 49.02 -9.64
CA GLY A 85 -4.27 49.64 -8.40
C GLY A 85 -3.87 48.88 -7.14
N TRP A 86 -2.92 47.94 -7.24
CA TRP A 86 -2.42 47.19 -6.10
C TRP A 86 -1.67 48.12 -5.13
N LYS A 87 -1.67 47.77 -3.84
CA LYS A 87 -0.92 48.46 -2.79
C LYS A 87 0.02 47.50 -2.08
N VAL A 88 1.14 48.03 -1.60
CA VAL A 88 2.10 47.22 -0.81
C VAL A 88 1.39 46.64 0.42
N GLY A 89 1.56 45.33 0.63
CA GLY A 89 0.88 44.59 1.69
C GLY A 89 -0.42 43.91 1.25
N ASP A 90 -0.98 44.26 0.10
CA ASP A 90 -2.19 43.60 -0.41
C ASP A 90 -1.92 42.12 -0.73
N MET A 91 -2.96 41.31 -0.59
CA MET A 91 -2.96 39.94 -1.08
C MET A 91 -3.44 39.91 -2.54
N ALA A 92 -2.49 39.96 -3.50
CA ALA A 92 -2.83 39.98 -4.92
C ALA A 92 -3.56 38.70 -5.38
N GLY A 93 -3.24 37.58 -4.75
CA GLY A 93 -3.77 36.27 -5.09
C GLY A 93 -2.98 35.16 -4.44
N ALA A 94 -3.13 33.94 -4.96
CA ALA A 94 -2.37 32.77 -4.53
C ALA A 94 -2.07 31.81 -5.68
N PHE A 95 -0.96 31.09 -5.56
CA PHE A 95 -0.65 29.93 -6.41
C PHE A 95 -1.32 28.70 -5.81
N PHE A 96 -2.14 28.03 -6.61
CA PHE A 96 -2.84 26.82 -6.25
C PHE A 96 -2.30 25.62 -7.01
N VAL A 97 -2.12 24.52 -6.29
CA VAL A 97 -1.87 23.18 -6.83
C VAL A 97 -3.01 22.29 -6.40
N TYR A 98 -3.68 21.66 -7.36
CA TYR A 98 -4.77 20.71 -7.14
C TYR A 98 -4.36 19.32 -7.62
N LEU A 99 -4.52 18.33 -6.77
CA LEU A 99 -4.23 16.93 -7.04
C LEU A 99 -5.53 16.11 -6.95
N PRO A 100 -5.96 15.44 -8.04
CA PRO A 100 -7.08 14.53 -7.99
C PRO A 100 -6.69 13.31 -7.14
N MET A 101 -7.44 13.04 -6.08
CA MET A 101 -7.12 11.95 -5.17
C MET A 101 -7.68 10.61 -5.64
N ASP A 102 -8.72 10.62 -6.47
CA ASP A 102 -9.40 9.40 -6.89
C ASP A 102 -8.47 8.45 -7.67
N GLU A 103 -7.65 9.00 -8.58
CA GLU A 103 -6.66 8.23 -9.33
C GLU A 103 -5.57 7.66 -8.40
N ILE A 104 -5.07 8.49 -7.48
CA ILE A 104 -4.05 8.10 -6.50
C ILE A 104 -4.56 6.95 -5.61
N PHE A 105 -5.79 7.05 -5.11
CA PHE A 105 -6.38 6.02 -4.27
C PHE A 105 -6.74 4.75 -5.03
N ARG A 106 -7.20 4.88 -6.28
CA ARG A 106 -7.49 3.71 -7.14
C ARG A 106 -6.24 2.89 -7.38
N ASP A 107 -5.15 3.53 -7.78
CA ASP A 107 -3.90 2.85 -8.10
C ASP A 107 -3.29 2.22 -6.82
N ALA A 108 -3.35 2.92 -5.69
CA ALA A 108 -2.93 2.37 -4.40
C ALA A 108 -3.75 1.15 -3.97
N THR A 109 -5.07 1.17 -4.22
CA THR A 109 -5.97 0.06 -3.88
C THR A 109 -5.73 -1.16 -4.77
N MET A 110 -5.53 -0.94 -6.08
CA MET A 110 -5.20 -2.01 -7.02
C MET A 110 -3.87 -2.68 -6.66
N LEU A 111 -2.84 -1.90 -6.35
CA LEU A 111 -1.56 -2.43 -5.90
C LEU A 111 -1.69 -3.18 -4.57
N GLY A 112 -2.47 -2.65 -3.63
CA GLY A 112 -2.77 -3.34 -2.37
C GLY A 112 -3.44 -4.71 -2.57
N LEU A 113 -4.43 -4.78 -3.46
CA LEU A 113 -5.10 -6.03 -3.84
C LEU A 113 -4.15 -7.02 -4.51
N GLN A 114 -3.23 -6.55 -5.37
CA GLN A 114 -2.23 -7.39 -6.00
C GLN A 114 -1.24 -7.98 -4.99
N VAL A 115 -0.69 -7.14 -4.09
CA VAL A 115 0.21 -7.58 -3.03
C VAL A 115 -0.49 -8.59 -2.11
N PHE A 116 -1.73 -8.30 -1.71
CA PHE A 116 -2.54 -9.22 -0.92
C PHE A 116 -2.78 -10.53 -1.65
N GLY A 117 -3.14 -10.49 -2.93
CA GLY A 117 -3.40 -11.68 -3.75
C GLY A 117 -2.16 -12.57 -3.88
N VAL A 118 -0.99 -11.98 -4.18
CA VAL A 118 0.28 -12.71 -4.23
C VAL A 118 0.62 -13.31 -2.86
N GLY A 119 0.47 -12.53 -1.78
CA GLY A 119 0.67 -13.00 -0.42
C GLY A 119 -0.24 -14.17 -0.04
N ALA A 120 -1.52 -14.10 -0.40
CA ALA A 120 -2.49 -15.16 -0.14
C ALA A 120 -2.17 -16.45 -0.91
N VAL A 121 -1.77 -16.34 -2.18
CA VAL A 121 -1.34 -17.49 -2.98
C VAL A 121 -0.08 -18.13 -2.39
N MET A 122 0.92 -17.33 -2.03
CA MET A 122 2.15 -17.82 -1.40
C MET A 122 1.86 -18.51 -0.07
N LEU A 123 0.99 -17.94 0.76
CA LEU A 123 0.57 -18.55 2.03
C LEU A 123 -0.16 -19.87 1.80
N LEU A 124 -1.08 -19.93 0.84
CA LEU A 124 -1.78 -21.15 0.47
C LEU A 124 -0.80 -22.23 0.02
N LEU A 125 0.13 -21.90 -0.86
CA LEU A 125 1.17 -22.81 -1.33
C LEU A 125 2.04 -23.32 -0.18
N LEU A 126 2.40 -22.45 0.77
CA LEU A 126 3.15 -22.84 1.96
C LEU A 126 2.36 -23.83 2.82
N ILE A 127 1.08 -23.54 3.11
CA ILE A 127 0.20 -24.43 3.90
C ILE A 127 0.08 -25.80 3.23
N VAL A 128 -0.19 -25.82 1.92
CA VAL A 128 -0.30 -27.07 1.15
C VAL A 128 1.03 -27.82 1.15
N SER A 129 2.15 -27.12 0.94
CA SER A 129 3.48 -27.73 0.94
C SER A 129 3.83 -28.36 2.29
N ILE A 130 3.57 -27.65 3.40
CA ILE A 130 3.75 -28.17 4.76
C ILE A 130 2.84 -29.37 4.99
N GLY A 131 1.57 -29.31 4.59
CA GLY A 131 0.63 -30.41 4.73
C GLY A 131 1.07 -31.67 3.98
N VAL A 132 1.52 -31.51 2.73
CA VAL A 132 2.03 -32.61 1.90
C VAL A 132 3.34 -33.17 2.50
N PHE A 133 4.25 -32.30 2.94
CA PHE A 133 5.49 -32.69 3.58
C PHE A 133 5.23 -33.48 4.87
N LEU A 134 4.44 -32.95 5.80
CA LEU A 134 4.11 -33.63 7.06
C LEU A 134 3.39 -34.96 6.81
N ASN A 135 2.45 -34.99 5.87
CA ASN A 135 1.72 -36.22 5.57
C ASN A 135 2.65 -37.32 5.02
N SER A 136 3.59 -36.98 4.15
CA SER A 136 4.51 -37.93 3.53
C SER A 136 5.71 -38.30 4.42
N ALA A 137 6.26 -37.34 5.17
CA ALA A 137 7.45 -37.51 5.98
C ALA A 137 7.17 -38.05 7.38
N VAL A 138 5.96 -37.85 7.93
CA VAL A 138 5.63 -38.20 9.32
C VAL A 138 4.37 -39.08 9.39
N VAL A 139 3.21 -38.58 8.94
CA VAL A 139 1.92 -39.24 9.18
C VAL A 139 1.83 -40.62 8.52
N ARG A 140 2.08 -40.71 7.20
CA ARG A 140 2.06 -41.98 6.46
C ARG A 140 3.04 -43.03 7.02
N PRO A 141 4.32 -42.70 7.29
CA PRO A 141 5.25 -43.62 7.95
C PRO A 141 4.74 -44.17 9.28
N ILE A 142 4.24 -43.29 10.16
CA ILE A 142 3.73 -43.69 11.48
C ILE A 142 2.54 -44.63 11.33
N LEU A 143 1.58 -44.31 10.45
CA LEU A 143 0.43 -45.17 10.20
C LEU A 143 0.85 -46.56 9.67
N LYS A 144 1.84 -46.62 8.77
CA LYS A 144 2.39 -47.90 8.28
C LYS A 144 3.03 -48.72 9.39
N LEU A 145 3.87 -48.08 10.22
CA LEU A 145 4.52 -48.75 11.35
C LEU A 145 3.50 -49.23 12.39
N SER A 146 2.47 -48.44 12.67
CA SER A 146 1.37 -48.79 13.57
C SER A 146 0.62 -50.03 13.07
N ALA A 147 0.23 -50.04 11.79
CA ALA A 147 -0.47 -51.19 11.20
C ALA A 147 0.40 -52.46 11.20
N GLN A 148 1.71 -52.34 10.97
CA GLN A 148 2.63 -53.48 11.06
C GLN A 148 2.77 -53.99 12.50
N ALA A 149 2.89 -53.09 13.48
CA ALA A 149 2.96 -53.47 14.89
C ALA A 149 1.68 -54.20 15.34
N GLU A 150 0.52 -53.76 14.88
CA GLU A 150 -0.77 -54.42 15.14
C GLU A 150 -0.80 -55.84 14.58
N ARG A 151 -0.42 -56.05 13.30
CA ARG A 151 -0.32 -57.40 12.70
C ARG A 151 0.65 -58.31 13.49
N ILE A 152 1.82 -57.80 13.84
CA ILE A 152 2.82 -58.54 14.65
C ILE A 152 2.23 -58.94 16.01
N SER A 153 1.46 -58.05 16.65
CA SER A 153 0.84 -58.33 17.95
C SER A 153 -0.21 -59.44 17.90
N MET A 154 -0.87 -59.59 16.74
CA MET A 154 -1.83 -60.67 16.46
C MET A 154 -1.15 -61.99 16.04
N GLY A 155 0.19 -62.03 16.00
CA GLY A 155 0.96 -63.19 15.55
C GLY A 155 1.00 -63.35 14.03
N GLU A 156 0.56 -62.34 13.28
CA GLU A 156 0.60 -62.31 11.81
C GLU A 156 1.89 -61.63 11.30
N ALA A 157 2.26 -61.88 10.05
CA ALA A 157 3.36 -61.18 9.35
C ALA A 157 4.73 -61.28 10.04
N LEU A 158 4.95 -62.34 10.82
CA LEU A 158 6.16 -62.51 11.62
C LEU A 158 7.40 -62.79 10.79
N ASP A 159 7.24 -63.11 9.53
CA ASP A 159 8.25 -63.36 8.50
C ASP A 159 8.54 -62.12 7.65
N GLU A 160 7.69 -61.08 7.72
CA GLU A 160 7.92 -59.78 7.09
C GLU A 160 8.86 -58.91 7.96
N LYS A 161 9.96 -58.41 7.39
CA LYS A 161 10.80 -57.41 8.07
C LYS A 161 10.11 -56.05 8.03
N VAL A 162 10.18 -55.31 9.14
CA VAL A 162 9.82 -53.89 9.16
C VAL A 162 10.90 -53.13 8.38
N ALA A 163 10.67 -52.91 7.09
CA ALA A 163 11.59 -52.25 6.19
C ALA A 163 11.33 -50.73 6.19
N TYR A 164 12.05 -50.02 7.05
CA TYR A 164 12.13 -48.55 7.03
C TYR A 164 13.59 -48.14 7.23
N GLU A 165 14.30 -47.94 6.12
CA GLU A 165 15.68 -47.43 6.11
C GLU A 165 15.63 -45.90 6.13
N ARG A 166 15.42 -45.35 7.32
CA ARG A 166 15.60 -43.92 7.59
C ARG A 166 16.55 -43.75 8.77
N ASP A 167 17.30 -42.66 8.73
CA ASP A 167 18.23 -42.27 9.79
C ASP A 167 17.67 -41.14 10.65
N ASP A 168 16.35 -41.09 10.80
CA ASP A 168 15.60 -40.19 11.68
C ASP A 168 14.87 -40.96 12.79
N GLU A 169 14.09 -40.24 13.60
CA GLU A 169 13.31 -40.81 14.72
C GLU A 169 12.33 -41.88 14.27
N ILE A 170 11.76 -41.75 13.05
CA ILE A 170 10.87 -42.75 12.47
C ILE A 170 11.64 -44.03 12.14
N GLY A 171 12.85 -43.90 11.61
CA GLY A 171 13.75 -45.03 11.41
C GLY A 171 14.18 -45.73 12.70
N MET A 172 14.43 -44.97 13.77
CA MET A 172 14.69 -45.53 15.11
C MET A 172 13.50 -46.33 15.63
N LEU A 173 12.27 -45.80 15.48
CA LEU A 173 11.04 -46.51 15.85
C LEU A 173 10.87 -47.80 15.04
N ALA A 174 11.09 -47.77 13.72
CA ALA A 174 11.04 -48.95 12.87
C ALA A 174 12.03 -50.04 13.31
N LYS A 175 13.27 -49.66 13.64
CA LYS A 175 14.30 -50.57 14.17
C LYS A 175 13.87 -51.19 15.50
N ALA A 176 13.23 -50.42 16.39
CA ALA A 176 12.70 -50.91 17.66
C ALA A 176 11.57 -51.93 17.46
N ILE A 177 10.59 -51.64 16.59
CA ILE A 177 9.49 -52.57 16.27
C ILE A 177 10.03 -53.87 15.64
N ASN A 178 11.03 -53.79 14.75
CA ASN A 178 11.64 -54.99 14.17
C ASN A 178 12.33 -55.87 15.23
N ARG A 179 13.00 -55.27 16.22
CA ARG A 179 13.60 -56.03 17.33
C ARG A 179 12.52 -56.73 18.15
N LEU A 180 11.40 -56.06 18.43
CA LEU A 180 10.26 -56.66 19.13
C LEU A 180 9.69 -57.86 18.37
N ARG A 181 9.49 -57.73 17.05
CA ARG A 181 9.06 -58.84 16.17
C ARG A 181 9.98 -60.06 16.31
N ILE A 182 11.30 -59.86 16.23
CA ILE A 182 12.29 -60.94 16.34
C ILE A 182 12.16 -61.67 17.69
N SER A 183 11.96 -60.92 18.78
CA SER A 183 11.75 -61.50 20.11
C SER A 183 10.47 -62.36 20.16
N ILE A 184 9.37 -61.90 19.58
CA ILE A 184 8.10 -62.65 19.51
C ILE A 184 8.27 -63.94 18.71
N VAL A 185 8.91 -63.87 17.53
CA VAL A 185 9.22 -65.05 16.70
C VAL A 185 10.02 -66.09 17.48
N LYS A 186 11.03 -65.63 18.24
CA LYS A 186 11.85 -66.53 19.05
C LYS A 186 11.03 -67.18 20.15
N MET A 187 10.16 -66.44 20.82
CA MET A 187 9.28 -66.97 21.87
C MET A 187 8.29 -68.01 21.32
N GLN A 188 7.62 -67.75 20.20
CA GLN A 188 6.73 -68.73 19.58
C GLN A 188 7.45 -70.03 19.21
N LYS A 189 8.67 -69.95 18.66
CA LYS A 189 9.47 -71.15 18.34
C LYS A 189 9.84 -71.96 19.58
N MET A 190 10.14 -71.30 20.71
CA MET A 190 10.45 -71.99 21.97
C MET A 190 9.24 -72.67 22.60
N LEU A 191 8.02 -72.21 22.32
CA LEU A 191 6.78 -72.82 22.83
C LEU A 191 6.28 -73.99 21.95
N GLN A 192 6.76 -74.09 20.70
CA GLN A 192 6.34 -75.12 19.74
C GLN A 192 7.34 -76.29 19.60
N GLY A 193 8.50 -76.20 20.24
CA GLY A 193 9.50 -77.28 20.31
C GLY A 193 9.57 -77.89 21.70
#